data_AF-A0A0S6WY42-F1
#
_entry.id   AF-A0A0S6WY42-F1
#
_cell.length_a   1.000
_cell.length_b   1.000
_cell.length_c   1.000
_cell.angle_alpha   90.00
_cell.angle_beta   90.00
_cell.angle_gamma   90.00
#
_symmetry.space_group_name_H-M   'P 1'
#
loop_
_entity.id
_entity.type
_entity.pdbx_description
1 polymer ?
#
loop_
_entity_poly.entity_id
_entity_poly.type
_entity_poly.pdbx_seq_one_letter_code
_entity_poly.pdbx_strand_id
1 'polypeptide(L)'
;MSAAVCANAPEVLTRIAEPDVHLAIWEAGRPSRLDWLDTLDLAGISDLSFPCALTDLDREIGDGLAEAGYPDGAERDVLGELMADLARRFAAIMGCAEVKVRLEVIRTDACRKFHADYVPARLIATLAGPGTQWIEADRIIEGNPEEIHQMRAGDVGLFKGRLLAPEPAILHRSVPLSAIGGTRLLLVLDPLGVGGGDGMSGVLSSLDGLIPVAVLTGFLGSGKTTTLNALVRSPEMARALVIINEFGEVGLDHDLVTQGHEEMQVEMIGGCLCCTIRGDLLATLRDAPWRFAREGRCWFDRVVIETTGLADPAPILHTLMRDHTLETIYRLDSVIATVDAVNGAATLERQEEAV
;
A
#
# COMPACT_ATOMS: atom_id res chain seq x y z
N MET A 1 29.48 5.60 2.54
CA MET A 1 29.24 5.64 1.08
C MET A 1 27.74 5.76 0.93
N SER A 2 27.21 6.68 0.12
CA SER A 2 25.75 6.88 0.06
C SER A 2 25.07 5.63 -0.50
N ALA A 3 23.94 5.24 0.10
CA ALA A 3 23.11 4.15 -0.38
C ALA A 3 22.28 4.53 -1.63
N ALA A 4 22.37 5.79 -2.06
CA ALA A 4 21.79 6.29 -3.30
C ALA A 4 22.87 6.48 -4.38
N VAL A 5 22.56 6.09 -5.62
CA VAL A 5 23.42 6.27 -6.79
C VAL A 5 22.64 6.96 -7.91
N CYS A 6 23.25 7.96 -8.55
CA CYS A 6 22.61 8.76 -9.60
C CYS A 6 23.47 8.78 -10.87
N ALA A 7 22.85 8.71 -12.05
CA ALA A 7 23.52 8.99 -13.32
C ALA A 7 22.52 9.37 -14.42
N ASN A 8 23.02 10.01 -15.49
CA ASN A 8 22.22 10.35 -16.68
C ASN A 8 21.92 9.15 -17.60
N ALA A 9 22.59 8.01 -17.36
CA ALA A 9 22.46 6.81 -18.19
C ALA A 9 21.54 5.78 -17.51
N PRO A 10 20.59 5.15 -18.24
CA PRO A 10 19.58 4.27 -17.66
C PRO A 10 20.15 3.01 -16.98
N GLU A 11 21.37 2.60 -17.34
CA GLU A 11 22.08 1.47 -16.74
C GLU A 11 22.32 1.64 -15.24
N VAL A 12 22.27 2.87 -14.72
CA VAL A 12 22.35 3.10 -13.26
C VAL A 12 21.27 2.35 -12.49
N LEU A 13 20.09 2.14 -13.08
CA LEU A 13 18.99 1.44 -12.43
C LEU A 13 19.34 -0.03 -12.12
N THR A 14 20.22 -0.67 -12.90
CA THR A 14 20.61 -2.06 -12.65
C THR A 14 21.45 -2.19 -11.38
N ARG A 15 22.05 -1.09 -10.91
CA ARG A 15 22.83 -1.06 -9.67
C ARG A 15 21.98 -1.33 -8.43
N ILE A 16 20.65 -1.30 -8.52
CA ILE A 16 19.78 -1.70 -7.41
C ILE A 16 20.01 -3.14 -6.94
N ALA A 17 20.55 -4.00 -7.82
CA ALA A 17 20.93 -5.37 -7.49
C ALA A 17 22.16 -5.44 -6.55
N GLU A 18 22.97 -4.39 -6.47
CA GLU A 18 24.08 -4.30 -5.52
C GLU A 18 23.54 -4.24 -4.08
N PRO A 19 24.09 -4.99 -3.11
CA PRO A 19 23.57 -5.02 -1.74
C PRO A 19 23.46 -3.64 -1.10
N ASP A 20 24.50 -2.80 -1.25
CA ASP A 20 24.63 -1.50 -0.59
C ASP A 20 23.85 -0.36 -1.28
N VAL A 21 23.25 -0.62 -2.44
CA VAL A 21 22.45 0.36 -3.18
C VAL A 21 20.97 0.18 -2.84
N HIS A 22 20.37 1.15 -2.17
CA HIS A 22 18.96 1.15 -1.81
C HIS A 22 18.12 2.09 -2.66
N LEU A 23 18.77 2.98 -3.42
CA LEU A 23 18.12 3.84 -4.40
C LEU A 23 19.04 4.02 -5.62
N ALA A 24 18.51 3.72 -6.81
CA ALA A 24 19.15 4.08 -8.06
C ALA A 24 18.29 5.12 -8.79
N ILE A 25 18.88 6.27 -9.14
CA ILE A 25 18.20 7.35 -9.85
C ILE A 25 18.81 7.50 -11.25
N TRP A 26 17.97 7.31 -12.26
CA TRP A 26 18.26 7.74 -13.61
C TRP A 26 17.77 9.17 -13.82
N GLU A 27 18.73 10.09 -13.94
CA GLU A 27 18.51 11.53 -14.17
C GLU A 27 18.21 11.79 -15.66
N ALA A 28 17.13 11.17 -16.15
CA ALA A 28 16.71 11.29 -17.54
C ALA A 28 16.21 12.71 -17.87
N GLY A 29 15.52 13.33 -16.89
CA GLY A 29 14.59 14.41 -17.14
C GLY A 29 13.39 13.97 -17.99
N ARG A 30 12.36 14.81 -18.05
CA ARG A 30 11.19 14.51 -18.86
C ARG A 30 11.46 14.82 -20.35
N PRO A 31 11.13 13.91 -21.29
CA PRO A 31 11.15 14.24 -22.71
C PRO A 31 10.27 15.44 -23.03
N SER A 32 10.74 16.37 -23.86
CA SER A 32 9.98 17.59 -24.21
C SER A 32 8.64 17.31 -24.91
N ARG A 33 8.51 16.15 -25.57
CA ARG A 33 7.23 15.68 -26.13
C ARG A 33 6.16 15.42 -25.07
N LEU A 34 6.51 15.40 -23.79
CA LEU A 34 5.58 15.24 -22.67
C LEU A 34 5.36 16.54 -21.88
N ASP A 35 5.82 17.69 -22.39
CA ASP A 35 5.63 18.98 -21.71
C ASP A 35 4.16 19.40 -21.59
N TRP A 36 3.30 18.85 -22.46
CA TRP A 36 1.84 19.06 -22.39
C TRP A 36 1.22 18.55 -21.07
N LEU A 37 1.87 17.62 -20.37
CA LEU A 37 1.40 17.10 -19.08
C LEU A 37 1.33 18.18 -17.99
N ASP A 38 2.13 19.24 -18.07
CA ASP A 38 2.07 20.36 -17.11
C ASP A 38 0.81 21.22 -17.28
N THR A 39 0.21 21.17 -18.47
CA THR A 39 -0.99 21.92 -18.83
C THR A 39 -2.24 21.05 -18.91
N LEU A 40 -2.08 19.73 -18.75
CA LEU A 40 -3.19 18.78 -18.77
C LEU A 40 -4.13 19.07 -17.60
N ASP A 41 -5.43 19.18 -17.89
CA ASP A 41 -6.43 19.26 -16.83
C ASP A 41 -6.59 17.90 -16.15
N LEU A 42 -5.78 17.71 -15.12
CA LEU A 42 -5.81 16.49 -14.34
C LEU A 42 -7.16 16.28 -13.64
N ALA A 43 -8.03 17.28 -13.48
CA ALA A 43 -9.35 17.10 -12.85
C ALA A 43 -10.26 16.11 -13.59
N GLY A 44 -10.13 16.03 -14.92
CA GLY A 44 -10.89 15.09 -15.76
C GLY A 44 -10.25 13.71 -15.95
N ILE A 45 -9.05 13.50 -15.40
CA ILE A 45 -8.26 12.27 -15.57
C ILE A 45 -8.49 11.32 -14.41
N SER A 46 -8.70 10.04 -14.72
CA SER A 46 -8.79 8.95 -13.74
C SER A 46 -7.43 8.27 -13.52
N ASP A 47 -7.28 7.63 -12.36
CA ASP A 47 -6.10 6.82 -12.06
C ASP A 47 -6.12 5.50 -12.85
N LEU A 48 -4.94 5.02 -13.25
CA LEU A 48 -4.76 3.70 -13.85
C LEU A 48 -4.08 2.80 -12.82
N SER A 49 -4.57 1.57 -12.64
CA SER A 49 -3.94 0.56 -11.79
C SER A 49 -4.32 -0.84 -12.27
N PHE A 50 -3.38 -1.58 -12.84
CA PHE A 50 -3.63 -2.91 -13.36
C PHE A 50 -2.37 -3.79 -13.37
N PRO A 51 -2.49 -5.11 -13.11
CA PRO A 51 -1.44 -6.06 -13.44
C PRO A 51 -1.36 -6.23 -14.96
N CYS A 52 -0.14 -6.40 -15.49
CA CYS A 52 0.08 -6.51 -16.93
C CYS A 52 1.25 -7.44 -17.25
N ALA A 53 1.02 -8.38 -18.18
CA ALA A 53 2.08 -9.17 -18.78
C ALA A 53 2.86 -8.35 -19.82
N LEU A 54 4.18 -8.58 -19.91
CA LEU A 54 5.04 -7.82 -20.84
C LEU A 54 4.64 -7.97 -22.32
N THR A 55 3.92 -9.04 -22.67
CA THR A 55 3.38 -9.29 -24.02
C THR A 55 2.25 -8.35 -24.40
N ASP A 56 1.50 -7.86 -23.41
CA ASP A 56 0.29 -7.07 -23.61
C ASP A 56 0.46 -5.59 -23.24
N LEU A 57 1.65 -5.22 -22.79
CA LEU A 57 1.98 -3.93 -22.18
C LEU A 57 1.54 -2.71 -22.99
N ASP A 58 1.86 -2.66 -24.29
CA ASP A 58 1.54 -1.50 -25.12
C ASP A 58 0.01 -1.36 -25.31
N ARG A 59 -0.69 -2.49 -25.46
CA ARG A 59 -2.14 -2.53 -25.64
C ARG A 59 -2.85 -2.10 -24.35
N GLU A 60 -2.54 -2.74 -23.22
CA GLU A 60 -3.18 -2.46 -21.93
C GLU A 60 -2.90 -1.04 -21.44
N ILE A 61 -1.70 -0.51 -21.66
CA ILE A 61 -1.39 0.89 -21.36
C ILE A 61 -2.18 1.83 -22.28
N GLY A 62 -2.23 1.55 -23.59
CA GLY A 62 -2.99 2.35 -24.55
C GLY A 62 -4.49 2.40 -24.22
N ASP A 63 -5.08 1.22 -23.98
CA ASP A 63 -6.49 1.07 -23.60
C ASP A 63 -6.76 1.79 -22.26
N GLY A 64 -5.92 1.56 -21.25
CA GLY A 64 -6.05 2.21 -19.94
C GLY A 64 -5.94 3.74 -19.99
N LEU A 65 -5.03 4.29 -20.81
CA LEU A 65 -4.91 5.74 -20.99
C LEU A 65 -6.15 6.32 -21.69
N ALA A 66 -6.69 5.61 -22.69
CA ALA A 66 -7.91 6.04 -23.37
C ALA A 66 -9.12 6.05 -22.41
N GLU A 67 -9.29 4.98 -21.64
CA GLU A 67 -10.37 4.87 -20.64
C GLU A 67 -10.24 5.91 -19.52
N ALA A 68 -9.02 6.22 -19.10
CA ALA A 68 -8.75 7.21 -18.07
C ALA A 68 -8.91 8.67 -18.52
N GLY A 69 -9.19 8.91 -19.80
CA GLY A 69 -9.49 10.24 -20.35
C GLY A 69 -8.28 11.01 -20.88
N TYR A 70 -7.15 10.35 -21.12
CA TYR A 70 -5.99 11.01 -21.75
C TYR A 70 -6.30 11.36 -23.21
N PRO A 71 -5.81 12.51 -23.71
CA PRO A 71 -6.13 13.01 -25.05
C PRO A 71 -5.70 12.02 -26.13
N ASP A 72 -6.56 11.79 -27.12
CA ASP A 72 -6.21 10.92 -28.25
C ASP A 72 -5.15 11.58 -29.15
N GLY A 73 -4.28 10.76 -29.75
CA GLY A 73 -3.23 11.21 -30.66
C GLY A 73 -1.80 10.99 -30.13
N ALA A 74 -0.86 11.66 -30.81
CA ALA A 74 0.58 11.44 -30.63
C ALA A 74 1.06 11.73 -29.21
N GLU A 75 0.40 12.65 -28.50
CA GLU A 75 0.69 12.97 -27.10
C GLU A 75 0.52 11.74 -26.18
N ARG A 76 -0.60 11.01 -26.31
CA ARG A 76 -0.86 9.79 -25.53
C ARG A 76 0.02 8.64 -25.98
N ASP A 77 0.29 8.52 -27.29
CA ASP A 77 1.17 7.46 -27.81
C ASP A 77 2.58 7.58 -27.20
N VAL A 78 3.14 8.80 -27.13
CA VAL A 78 4.46 9.04 -26.52
C VAL A 78 4.45 8.74 -25.01
N LEU A 79 3.36 9.04 -24.29
CA LEU A 79 3.23 8.68 -22.89
C LEU A 79 3.17 7.16 -22.69
N GLY A 80 2.40 6.48 -23.52
CA GLY A 80 2.28 5.02 -23.52
C GLY A 80 3.62 4.34 -23.82
N GLU A 81 4.35 4.81 -24.84
CA GLU A 81 5.70 4.34 -25.18
C GLU A 81 6.67 4.50 -24.01
N LEU A 82 6.67 5.66 -23.33
CA LEU A 82 7.52 5.89 -22.16
C LEU A 82 7.18 4.90 -21.03
N MET A 83 5.89 4.76 -20.70
CA MET A 83 5.44 3.86 -19.63
C MET A 83 5.82 2.41 -19.95
N ALA A 84 5.62 1.97 -21.19
CA ALA A 84 5.97 0.64 -21.65
C ALA A 84 7.49 0.39 -21.60
N ASP A 85 8.32 1.33 -22.06
CA ASP A 85 9.78 1.18 -22.03
C ASP A 85 10.31 1.09 -20.59
N LEU A 86 9.79 1.94 -19.68
CA LEU A 86 10.13 1.87 -18.26
C LEU A 86 9.69 0.55 -17.63
N ALA A 87 8.50 0.06 -17.93
CA ALA A 87 8.00 -1.21 -17.42
C ALA A 87 8.80 -2.42 -17.93
N ARG A 88 9.20 -2.45 -19.20
CA ARG A 88 10.09 -3.50 -19.73
C ARG A 88 11.47 -3.46 -19.05
N ARG A 89 12.06 -2.28 -18.88
CA ARG A 89 13.35 -2.12 -18.18
C ARG A 89 13.27 -2.58 -16.74
N PHE A 90 12.23 -2.14 -16.03
CA PHE A 90 11.99 -2.53 -14.65
C PHE A 90 11.82 -4.05 -14.53
N ALA A 91 11.01 -4.66 -15.39
CA ALA A 91 10.80 -6.09 -15.39
C ALA A 91 12.08 -6.88 -15.71
N ALA A 92 12.92 -6.38 -16.62
CA ALA A 92 14.22 -6.97 -16.92
C ALA A 92 15.19 -6.90 -15.72
N ILE A 93 15.19 -5.80 -14.96
CA ILE A 93 15.99 -5.65 -13.73
C ILE A 93 15.49 -6.60 -12.64
N MET A 94 14.17 -6.72 -12.49
CA MET A 94 13.54 -7.53 -11.45
C MET A 94 13.44 -9.02 -11.82
N GLY A 95 13.65 -9.38 -13.08
CA GLY A 95 13.50 -10.75 -13.57
C GLY A 95 12.05 -11.26 -13.55
N CYS A 96 11.06 -10.38 -13.76
CA CYS A 96 9.65 -10.73 -13.75
C CYS A 96 9.01 -10.70 -15.15
N ALA A 97 7.99 -11.54 -15.37
CA ALA A 97 7.23 -11.59 -16.63
C ALA A 97 5.98 -10.70 -16.62
N GLU A 98 5.61 -10.22 -15.43
CA GLU A 98 4.45 -9.38 -15.18
C GLU A 98 4.83 -8.22 -14.24
N VAL A 99 4.15 -7.10 -14.39
CA VAL A 99 4.32 -5.90 -13.57
C VAL A 99 2.95 -5.32 -13.23
N LYS A 100 2.82 -4.69 -12.06
CA LYS A 100 1.66 -3.84 -11.76
C LYS A 100 1.99 -2.42 -12.21
N VAL A 101 1.22 -1.90 -13.16
CA VAL A 101 1.36 -0.53 -13.67
C VAL A 101 0.36 0.36 -12.95
N ARG A 102 0.85 1.49 -12.43
CA ARG A 102 0.01 2.51 -11.80
C ARG A 102 0.36 3.89 -12.31
N LEU A 103 -0.63 4.66 -12.74
CA LEU A 103 -0.47 6.06 -13.13
C LEU A 103 -1.51 6.87 -12.36
N GLU A 104 -1.06 7.66 -11.40
CA GLU A 104 -1.92 8.23 -10.37
C GLU A 104 -1.85 9.76 -10.33
N VAL A 105 -3.02 10.37 -10.20
CA VAL A 105 -3.21 11.81 -10.01
C VAL A 105 -3.29 12.10 -8.51
N ILE A 106 -2.14 12.46 -7.93
CA ILE A 106 -2.06 12.75 -6.49
C ILE A 106 -2.52 14.20 -6.25
N ARG A 107 -3.67 14.34 -5.59
CA ARG A 107 -4.31 15.64 -5.27
C ARG A 107 -4.23 16.02 -3.80
N THR A 108 -4.02 15.06 -2.93
CA THR A 108 -3.99 15.23 -1.47
C THR A 108 -2.60 14.85 -0.97
N ASP A 109 -2.33 15.16 0.30
CA ASP A 109 -1.10 14.73 0.96
C ASP A 109 -1.13 13.21 1.18
N ALA A 110 -0.87 12.45 0.12
CA ALA A 110 -0.60 11.03 0.20
C ALA A 110 0.74 10.83 0.92
N CYS A 111 0.80 9.91 1.90
CA CYS A 111 2.01 9.47 2.60
C CYS A 111 3.03 10.59 2.98
N ARG A 112 2.68 11.40 3.99
CA ARG A 112 3.54 12.51 4.49
C ARG A 112 4.83 12.04 5.20
N LYS A 113 4.88 10.78 5.63
CA LYS A 113 5.98 10.21 6.42
C LYS A 113 6.98 9.49 5.50
N PHE A 114 8.26 9.63 5.81
CA PHE A 114 9.31 8.88 5.13
C PHE A 114 9.19 7.39 5.45
N HIS A 115 9.16 6.55 4.43
CA HIS A 115 8.97 5.11 4.54
C HIS A 115 9.75 4.37 3.43
N ALA A 116 9.80 3.05 3.55
CA ALA A 116 10.20 2.16 2.47
C ALA A 116 9.06 1.16 2.24
N ASP A 117 8.79 0.86 0.98
CA ASP A 117 7.69 0.01 0.58
C ASP A 117 7.92 -1.46 0.93
N TYR A 118 6.82 -2.20 1.08
CA TYR A 118 6.84 -3.63 1.37
C TYR A 118 6.81 -4.48 0.09
N VAL A 119 7.72 -4.17 -0.83
CA VAL A 119 7.92 -4.88 -2.09
C VAL A 119 9.42 -5.23 -2.25
N PRO A 120 9.84 -6.02 -3.25
CA PRO A 120 11.27 -6.25 -3.50
C PRO A 120 11.97 -4.96 -3.92
N ALA A 121 11.42 -4.28 -4.92
CA ALA A 121 11.79 -2.93 -5.32
C ALA A 121 10.60 -2.28 -6.04
N ARG A 122 10.55 -0.94 -6.06
CA ARG A 122 9.52 -0.15 -6.74
C ARG A 122 10.17 0.90 -7.63
N LEU A 123 9.71 1.00 -8.87
CA LEU A 123 10.07 2.14 -9.73
C LEU A 123 9.04 3.26 -9.55
N ILE A 124 9.54 4.47 -9.34
CA ILE A 124 8.73 5.69 -9.20
C ILE A 124 9.27 6.74 -10.15
N ALA A 125 8.39 7.34 -10.96
CA ALA A 125 8.70 8.49 -11.81
C ALA A 125 7.57 9.53 -11.74
N THR A 126 7.90 10.75 -11.33
CA THR A 126 6.94 11.86 -11.37
C THR A 126 6.95 12.45 -12.77
N LEU A 127 5.85 12.33 -13.51
CA LEU A 127 5.74 12.82 -14.89
C LEU A 127 5.30 14.28 -14.97
N ALA A 128 4.58 14.78 -13.97
CA ALA A 128 4.23 16.20 -13.86
C ALA A 128 4.11 16.60 -12.38
N GLY A 129 4.48 17.83 -12.04
CA GLY A 129 4.50 18.34 -10.66
C GLY A 129 5.75 17.94 -9.85
N PRO A 130 5.72 18.14 -8.52
CA PRO A 130 6.90 17.94 -7.66
C PRO A 130 7.28 16.46 -7.50
N GLY A 131 8.56 16.17 -7.74
CA GLY A 131 9.12 14.83 -7.64
C GLY A 131 9.16 14.25 -6.24
N THR A 132 9.29 12.93 -6.14
CA THR A 132 9.39 12.19 -4.87
C THR A 132 10.58 12.66 -4.04
N GLN A 133 10.36 12.81 -2.73
CA GLN A 133 11.39 13.17 -1.75
C GLN A 133 11.96 11.93 -1.10
N TRP A 134 13.25 11.96 -0.75
CA TRP A 134 13.92 10.87 -0.07
C TRP A 134 15.02 11.35 0.88
N ILE A 135 15.41 10.48 1.81
CA ILE A 135 16.40 10.72 2.86
C ILE A 135 17.24 9.46 3.10
N GLU A 136 18.43 9.64 3.68
CA GLU A 136 19.21 8.54 4.27
C GLU A 136 18.68 8.26 5.69
N ALA A 137 18.38 6.99 5.98
CA ALA A 137 17.71 6.58 7.22
C ALA A 137 18.56 6.78 8.48
N ASP A 138 19.89 6.74 8.35
CA ASP A 138 20.87 7.01 9.41
C ASP A 138 21.04 8.51 9.71
N ARG A 139 20.47 9.39 8.89
CA ARG A 139 20.49 10.86 9.06
C ARG A 139 19.18 11.42 9.60
N ILE A 140 18.47 10.64 10.41
CA ILE A 140 17.30 11.10 11.17
C ILE A 140 17.75 11.38 12.60
N ILE A 141 17.75 12.65 12.99
CA ILE A 141 18.08 13.10 14.34
C ILE A 141 16.80 13.58 15.02
N GLU A 142 16.47 13.00 16.17
CA GLU A 142 15.27 13.37 16.96
C GLU A 142 13.97 13.36 16.13
N GLY A 143 13.85 12.43 15.17
CA GLY A 143 12.69 12.28 14.30
C GLY A 143 12.62 13.24 13.11
N ASN A 144 13.63 14.10 12.93
CA ASN A 144 13.74 15.01 11.79
C ASN A 144 14.91 14.61 10.87
N PRO A 145 14.71 14.61 9.54
CA PRO A 145 15.80 14.36 8.61
C PRO A 145 16.75 15.57 8.56
N GLU A 146 18.06 15.32 8.55
CA GLU A 146 19.08 16.37 8.37
C GLU A 146 19.00 17.02 6.98
N GLU A 147 18.80 16.21 5.94
CA GLU A 147 18.76 16.64 4.55
C GLU A 147 17.63 15.91 3.82
N ILE A 148 16.82 16.65 3.07
CA ILE A 148 15.75 16.10 2.23
C ILE A 148 16.13 16.32 0.78
N HIS A 149 16.33 15.22 0.06
CA HIS A 149 16.55 15.24 -1.37
C HIS A 149 15.21 15.15 -2.11
N GLN A 150 15.13 15.73 -3.30
CA GLN A 150 13.95 15.68 -4.14
C GLN A 150 14.35 15.38 -5.59
N MET A 151 13.73 14.36 -6.18
CA MET A 151 13.89 14.05 -7.59
C MET A 151 13.24 15.12 -8.47
N ARG A 152 13.74 15.31 -9.69
CA ARG A 152 13.10 16.19 -10.68
C ARG A 152 11.96 15.46 -11.38
N ALA A 153 11.05 16.21 -11.99
CA ALA A 153 10.04 15.60 -12.87
C ALA A 153 10.75 14.93 -14.07
N GLY A 154 10.37 13.69 -14.35
CA GLY A 154 10.96 12.82 -15.37
C GLY A 154 12.19 12.05 -14.93
N ASP A 155 12.77 12.33 -13.75
CA ASP A 155 13.75 11.41 -13.16
C ASP A 155 13.06 10.09 -12.80
N VAL A 156 13.78 8.99 -12.98
CA VAL A 156 13.29 7.64 -12.70
C VAL A 156 14.05 7.07 -11.52
N GLY A 157 13.34 6.79 -10.44
CA GLY A 157 13.92 6.27 -9.21
C GLY A 157 13.49 4.83 -8.99
N LEU A 158 14.46 3.93 -8.79
CA LEU A 158 14.22 2.55 -8.40
C LEU A 158 14.61 2.37 -6.93
N PHE A 159 13.60 2.21 -6.08
CA PHE A 159 13.71 2.12 -4.63
C PHE A 159 13.74 0.65 -4.21
N LYS A 160 14.77 0.22 -3.49
CA LYS A 160 14.82 -1.11 -2.89
C LYS A 160 13.84 -1.15 -1.71
N GLY A 161 12.89 -2.08 -1.76
CA GLY A 161 11.89 -2.23 -0.73
C GLY A 161 12.32 -3.20 0.37
N ARG A 162 11.46 -3.33 1.38
CA ARG A 162 11.75 -4.07 2.62
C ARG A 162 11.91 -5.56 2.44
N LEU A 163 11.40 -6.14 1.34
CA LEU A 163 11.56 -7.57 1.07
C LEU A 163 13.00 -7.91 0.64
N LEU A 164 13.72 -6.99 -0.01
CA LEU A 164 15.15 -7.16 -0.34
C LEU A 164 16.08 -6.46 0.65
N ALA A 165 15.62 -5.40 1.31
CA ALA A 165 16.36 -4.65 2.33
C ALA A 165 15.50 -4.44 3.58
N PRO A 166 15.46 -5.42 4.51
CA PRO A 166 14.63 -5.34 5.71
C PRO A 166 14.94 -4.12 6.59
N GLU A 167 16.19 -3.68 6.57
CA GLU A 167 16.67 -2.42 7.14
C GLU A 167 17.01 -1.45 5.99
N PRO A 168 16.04 -0.65 5.51
CA PRO A 168 16.25 0.22 4.37
C PRO A 168 17.11 1.43 4.75
N ALA A 169 18.23 1.62 4.07
CA ALA A 169 19.08 2.80 4.22
C ALA A 169 18.49 4.06 3.56
N ILE A 170 17.51 3.91 2.67
CA ILE A 170 16.79 5.01 2.03
C ILE A 170 15.32 4.93 2.37
N LEU A 171 14.76 6.08 2.77
CA LEU A 171 13.32 6.26 2.95
C LEU A 171 12.83 7.34 2.00
N HIS A 172 11.61 7.20 1.50
CA HIS A 172 11.00 8.13 0.57
C HIS A 172 9.60 8.54 1.02
N ARG A 173 9.10 9.62 0.43
CA ARG A 173 7.72 10.09 0.64
C ARG A 173 7.21 10.85 -0.57
N SER A 174 5.90 10.95 -0.69
CA SER A 174 5.31 11.96 -1.56
C SER A 174 5.44 13.34 -0.91
N VAL A 175 5.58 14.37 -1.74
CA VAL A 175 5.71 15.75 -1.25
C VAL A 175 4.39 16.19 -0.62
N PRO A 176 4.39 16.86 0.54
CA PRO A 176 3.18 17.49 1.09
C PRO A 176 2.70 18.60 0.13
N LEU A 177 1.66 18.30 -0.64
CA LEU A 177 1.04 19.20 -1.63
C LEU A 177 0.36 20.40 -0.96
N SER A 178 -0.07 20.26 0.30
CA SER A 178 -0.62 21.37 1.10
C SER A 178 0.32 22.57 1.25
N ALA A 179 1.63 22.39 1.07
CA ALA A 179 2.61 23.47 1.10
C ALA A 179 2.91 24.09 -0.28
N ILE A 180 2.50 23.45 -1.39
CA ILE A 180 2.95 23.79 -2.75
C ILE A 180 1.77 24.04 -3.71
N GLY A 181 0.54 23.68 -3.32
CA GLY A 181 -0.69 24.05 -4.05
C GLY A 181 -0.82 23.39 -5.44
N GLY A 182 -0.33 22.16 -5.60
CA GLY A 182 -0.27 21.48 -6.89
C GLY A 182 -0.84 20.06 -6.88
N THR A 183 -1.21 19.57 -8.06
CA THR A 183 -1.45 18.15 -8.34
C THR A 183 -0.17 17.57 -8.95
N ARG A 184 0.09 16.27 -8.77
CA ARG A 184 1.18 15.60 -9.49
C ARG A 184 0.71 14.32 -10.18
N LEU A 185 1.32 14.01 -11.30
CA LEU A 185 1.11 12.78 -12.04
C LEU A 185 2.27 11.83 -11.78
N LEU A 186 1.98 10.67 -11.20
CA LEU A 186 2.98 9.72 -10.71
C LEU A 186 2.84 8.36 -11.41
N LEU A 187 3.90 7.91 -12.08
CA LEU A 187 4.03 6.54 -12.55
C LEU A 187 4.70 5.70 -11.46
N VAL A 188 4.09 4.57 -11.12
CA VAL A 188 4.59 3.58 -10.18
C VAL A 188 4.55 2.20 -10.81
N LEU A 189 5.63 1.43 -10.67
CA LEU A 189 5.71 0.06 -11.13
C LEU A 189 6.17 -0.87 -10.00
N ASP A 190 5.41 -1.94 -9.79
CA ASP A 190 5.72 -3.00 -8.84
C ASP A 190 5.92 -4.34 -9.57
N PRO A 191 6.81 -5.23 -9.09
CA PRO A 191 7.07 -6.49 -9.75
C PRO A 191 6.00 -7.51 -9.33
N LEU A 192 5.54 -8.35 -10.27
CA LEU A 192 4.60 -9.43 -9.98
C LEU A 192 5.27 -10.78 -10.25
N GLY A 193 4.98 -11.78 -9.40
CA GLY A 193 5.42 -13.16 -9.62
C GLY A 193 6.93 -13.40 -9.52
N VAL A 194 7.64 -12.68 -8.63
CA VAL A 194 9.06 -12.91 -8.36
C VAL A 194 9.23 -14.20 -7.54
N GLY A 195 9.05 -15.36 -8.17
CA GLY A 195 9.13 -16.69 -7.58
C GLY A 195 10.44 -17.40 -7.92
N GLY A 196 11.21 -17.76 -6.89
CA GLY A 196 12.43 -18.56 -7.01
C GLY A 196 12.19 -19.96 -7.58
N GLY A 197 13.23 -20.52 -8.19
CA GLY A 197 13.17 -21.79 -8.93
C GLY A 197 12.78 -23.03 -8.11
N ASP A 198 12.05 -23.91 -8.82
CA ASP A 198 11.77 -25.34 -8.66
C ASP A 198 11.84 -26.01 -7.27
N GLY A 199 10.66 -26.41 -6.78
CA GLY A 199 10.54 -27.45 -5.76
C GLY A 199 9.17 -27.51 -5.08
N MET A 200 8.30 -28.42 -5.54
CA MET A 200 7.12 -28.98 -4.83
C MET A 200 5.84 -28.12 -4.70
N SER A 201 4.89 -28.51 -5.57
CA SER A 201 3.42 -28.38 -5.63
C SER A 201 2.58 -28.47 -4.32
N GLY A 202 3.07 -28.04 -3.16
CA GLY A 202 2.31 -27.97 -1.90
C GLY A 202 2.08 -26.55 -1.37
N VAL A 203 2.74 -25.55 -1.98
CA VAL A 203 2.77 -24.14 -1.55
C VAL A 203 2.10 -23.27 -2.61
N LEU A 204 0.84 -23.53 -2.90
CA LEU A 204 0.01 -22.66 -3.75
C LEU A 204 -0.60 -21.47 -2.95
N SER A 205 -0.14 -21.21 -1.72
CA SER A 205 -0.68 -20.16 -0.85
C SER A 205 0.13 -18.85 -0.83
N SER A 206 1.27 -18.83 -1.52
CA SER A 206 2.23 -17.73 -1.56
C SER A 206 1.98 -16.76 -2.71
N LEU A 207 0.92 -15.96 -2.57
CA LEU A 207 0.76 -14.67 -3.25
C LEU A 207 1.63 -13.60 -2.53
N ASP A 208 2.91 -13.92 -2.33
CA ASP A 208 3.79 -13.47 -1.24
C ASP A 208 4.23 -11.99 -1.29
N GLY A 209 3.58 -11.17 -0.46
CA GLY A 209 4.04 -9.81 -0.10
C GLY A 209 3.04 -9.03 0.74
N LEU A 210 1.74 -9.31 0.58
CA LEU A 210 0.64 -8.59 1.25
C LEU A 210 0.21 -9.28 2.55
N ILE A 211 -0.04 -8.47 3.59
CA ILE A 211 -0.51 -8.92 4.90
C ILE A 211 -2.01 -9.28 4.83
N PRO A 212 -2.41 -10.52 5.13
CA PRO A 212 -3.82 -10.91 5.14
C PRO A 212 -4.61 -10.18 6.23
N VAL A 213 -5.82 -9.74 5.88
CA VAL A 213 -6.77 -9.07 6.77
C VAL A 213 -8.04 -9.92 6.87
N ALA A 214 -8.40 -10.31 8.08
CA ALA A 214 -9.68 -10.94 8.38
C ALA A 214 -10.60 -9.95 9.08
N VAL A 215 -11.85 -9.85 8.64
CA VAL A 215 -12.87 -8.99 9.26
C VAL A 215 -13.84 -9.86 10.05
N LEU A 216 -13.85 -9.73 11.38
CA LEU A 216 -14.78 -10.40 12.28
C LEU A 216 -15.99 -9.49 12.55
N THR A 217 -17.17 -9.95 12.14
CA THR A 217 -18.42 -9.20 12.24
C THR A 217 -19.55 -10.05 12.87
N GLY A 218 -20.70 -9.43 13.12
CA GLY A 218 -21.85 -10.04 13.76
C GLY A 218 -22.54 -9.07 14.72
N PHE A 219 -23.81 -9.31 15.01
CA PHE A 219 -24.62 -8.44 15.88
C PHE A 219 -24.11 -8.39 17.33
N LEU A 220 -24.54 -7.39 18.11
CA LEU A 220 -24.22 -7.33 19.53
C LEU A 220 -24.68 -8.62 20.24
N GLY A 221 -23.79 -9.23 21.04
CA GLY A 221 -24.09 -10.49 21.72
C GLY A 221 -23.90 -11.76 20.87
N SER A 222 -23.50 -11.65 19.60
CA SER A 222 -23.26 -12.83 18.72
C SER A 222 -22.06 -13.69 19.11
N GLY A 223 -21.27 -13.27 20.09
CA GLY A 223 -20.06 -13.97 20.53
C GLY A 223 -18.78 -13.57 19.78
N LYS A 224 -18.72 -12.41 19.12
CA LYS A 224 -17.50 -11.87 18.48
C LYS A 224 -16.30 -11.87 19.44
N THR A 225 -16.41 -11.18 20.56
CA THR A 225 -15.35 -11.09 21.59
C THR A 225 -14.93 -12.47 22.10
N THR A 226 -15.89 -13.39 22.30
CA THR A 226 -15.59 -14.77 22.71
C THR A 226 -14.81 -15.53 21.63
N THR A 227 -15.20 -15.36 20.38
CA THR A 227 -14.52 -15.97 19.21
C THR A 227 -13.12 -15.39 19.07
N LEU A 228 -12.97 -14.07 19.16
CA LEU A 228 -11.68 -13.39 19.10
C LEU A 228 -10.75 -13.89 20.21
N ASN A 229 -11.23 -13.98 21.46
CA ASN A 229 -10.45 -14.49 22.58
C ASN A 229 -10.01 -15.95 22.42
N ALA A 230 -10.84 -16.78 21.79
CA ALA A 230 -10.46 -18.15 21.46
C ALA A 230 -9.37 -18.19 20.38
N LEU A 231 -9.51 -17.35 19.33
CA LEU A 231 -8.55 -17.26 18.23
C LEU A 231 -7.19 -16.75 18.70
N VAL A 232 -7.17 -15.71 19.54
CA VAL A 232 -5.95 -15.07 20.06
C VAL A 232 -5.07 -16.02 20.86
N ARG A 233 -5.64 -17.09 21.42
CA ARG A 233 -4.89 -18.14 22.15
C ARG A 233 -4.22 -19.17 21.22
N SER A 234 -4.51 -19.14 19.92
CA SER A 234 -3.86 -20.02 18.95
C SER A 234 -2.42 -19.56 18.71
N PRO A 235 -1.43 -20.49 18.63
CA PRO A 235 -0.07 -20.16 18.21
C PRO A 235 0.00 -19.48 16.83
N GLU A 236 -0.99 -19.75 15.97
CA GLU A 236 -1.09 -19.11 14.65
C GLU A 236 -1.35 -17.60 14.75
N MET A 237 -1.89 -17.12 15.87
CA MET A 237 -2.18 -15.71 16.14
C MET A 237 -1.06 -14.99 16.90
N ALA A 238 0.08 -15.64 17.14
CA ALA A 238 1.19 -15.06 17.91
C ALA A 238 1.71 -13.73 17.33
N ARG A 239 1.65 -13.57 16.01
CA ARG A 239 2.08 -12.37 15.26
C ARG A 239 0.91 -11.66 14.59
N ALA A 240 -0.27 -11.69 15.21
CA ALA A 240 -1.44 -10.97 14.72
C ALA A 240 -1.51 -9.55 15.32
N LEU A 241 -1.87 -8.57 14.48
CA LEU A 241 -2.39 -7.29 14.93
C LEU A 241 -3.91 -7.40 15.02
N VAL A 242 -4.47 -7.12 16.20
CA VAL A 242 -5.92 -7.11 16.39
C VAL A 242 -6.39 -5.68 16.58
N ILE A 243 -7.29 -5.26 15.69
CA ILE A 243 -7.93 -3.94 15.71
C ILE A 243 -9.37 -4.14 16.15
N ILE A 244 -9.72 -3.58 17.30
CA ILE A 244 -11.10 -3.60 17.81
C ILE A 244 -11.70 -2.22 17.54
N ASN A 245 -12.69 -2.19 16.65
CA ASN A 245 -13.45 -0.99 16.38
C ASN A 245 -14.68 -1.01 17.30
N GLU A 246 -14.76 -0.10 18.29
CA GLU A 246 -15.88 0.02 19.24
C GLU A 246 -16.61 1.38 19.11
N PHE A 247 -17.95 1.40 19.26
CA PHE A 247 -18.74 2.62 19.39
C PHE A 247 -19.04 2.90 20.88
N GLY A 248 -18.35 3.86 21.51
CA GLY A 248 -18.67 4.33 22.88
C GLY A 248 -17.46 4.76 23.72
N GLU A 249 -17.69 5.52 24.81
CA GLU A 249 -16.66 6.06 25.72
C GLU A 249 -16.19 5.07 26.82
N VAL A 250 -16.73 3.84 26.89
CA VAL A 250 -16.40 2.88 27.94
C VAL A 250 -16.10 1.52 27.33
N GLY A 251 -14.83 1.29 26.96
CA GLY A 251 -14.35 -0.03 26.52
C GLY A 251 -14.39 -1.04 27.67
N LEU A 252 -15.50 -1.78 27.77
CA LEU A 252 -15.70 -2.86 28.75
C LEU A 252 -14.94 -4.15 28.38
N ASP A 253 -14.33 -4.20 27.19
CA ASP A 253 -13.71 -5.42 26.64
C ASP A 253 -12.19 -5.56 26.92
N HIS A 254 -11.60 -4.59 27.62
CA HIS A 254 -10.16 -4.55 27.97
C HIS A 254 -9.67 -5.78 28.76
N ASP A 255 -10.49 -6.32 29.67
CA ASP A 255 -10.00 -7.33 30.63
C ASP A 255 -10.01 -8.76 30.07
N LEU A 256 -10.62 -9.01 28.91
CA LEU A 256 -10.76 -10.35 28.35
C LEU A 256 -9.69 -10.70 27.30
N VAL A 257 -9.20 -9.72 26.52
CA VAL A 257 -8.24 -9.94 25.41
C VAL A 257 -6.77 -9.92 25.89
N THR A 258 -6.49 -9.25 27.00
CA THR A 258 -5.13 -9.04 27.55
C THR A 258 -4.49 -10.29 28.17
N GLN A 259 -5.15 -11.46 28.11
CA GLN A 259 -4.59 -12.76 28.52
C GLN A 259 -4.04 -13.60 27.35
N GLY A 260 -3.89 -13.00 26.16
CA GLY A 260 -3.16 -13.59 25.03
C GLY A 260 -1.64 -13.56 25.23
N HIS A 261 -0.90 -14.27 24.35
CA HIS A 261 0.57 -14.34 24.37
C HIS A 261 1.24 -12.96 24.57
N GLU A 262 2.34 -12.91 25.34
CA GLU A 262 3.10 -11.68 25.67
C GLU A 262 3.53 -10.85 24.44
N GLU A 263 3.52 -11.43 23.25
CA GLU A 263 3.93 -10.76 22.02
C GLU A 263 2.79 -10.00 21.31
N MET A 264 1.52 -10.31 21.60
CA MET A 264 0.34 -9.76 20.92
C MET A 264 0.14 -8.26 21.18
N GLN A 265 -0.18 -7.50 20.13
CA GLN A 265 -0.58 -6.09 20.26
C GLN A 265 -2.04 -5.87 19.85
N VAL A 266 -2.79 -5.23 20.73
CA VAL A 266 -4.19 -4.86 20.54
C VAL A 266 -4.25 -3.34 20.35
N GLU A 267 -4.81 -2.90 19.23
CA GLU A 267 -5.08 -1.49 18.98
C GLU A 267 -6.59 -1.23 19.01
N MET A 268 -7.00 -0.22 19.78
CA MET A 268 -8.40 0.17 19.90
C MET A 268 -8.62 1.46 19.13
N ILE A 269 -9.64 1.46 18.28
CA ILE A 269 -10.11 2.66 17.58
C ILE A 269 -11.52 2.93 18.10
N GLY A 270 -11.68 4.04 18.84
CA GLY A 270 -12.97 4.52 19.31
C GLY A 270 -13.42 5.72 18.48
N GLY A 271 -14.68 5.74 18.04
CA GLY A 271 -15.25 6.89 17.34
C GLY A 271 -16.77 6.98 17.46
N CYS A 272 -17.31 8.15 17.83
CA CYS A 272 -18.73 8.47 17.73
C CYS A 272 -19.04 9.27 16.45
N LEU A 273 -20.25 9.05 15.92
CA LEU A 273 -20.92 9.75 14.79
C LEU A 273 -20.28 9.56 13.40
N CYS A 274 -20.49 8.37 12.82
CA CYS A 274 -20.57 7.96 11.39
C CYS A 274 -19.60 8.48 10.30
N CYS A 275 -18.67 9.42 10.57
CA CYS A 275 -17.75 9.99 9.57
C CYS A 275 -16.26 9.82 9.94
N THR A 276 -15.92 9.62 11.21
CA THR A 276 -14.53 9.57 11.73
C THR A 276 -13.89 8.18 11.60
N ILE A 277 -14.69 7.11 11.75
CA ILE A 277 -14.20 5.72 11.80
C ILE A 277 -13.47 5.28 10.52
N ARG A 278 -13.95 5.70 9.34
CA ARG A 278 -13.30 5.34 8.07
C ARG A 278 -11.91 5.98 7.96
N GLY A 279 -11.78 7.23 8.40
CA GLY A 279 -10.50 7.93 8.41
C GLY A 279 -9.52 7.35 9.42
N ASP A 280 -10.02 7.03 10.62
CA ASP A 280 -9.20 6.53 11.73
C ASP A 280 -8.71 5.10 11.46
N LEU A 281 -9.58 4.19 10.98
CA LEU A 281 -9.17 2.83 10.61
C LEU A 281 -8.12 2.83 9.49
N LEU A 282 -8.32 3.66 8.48
CA LEU A 282 -7.40 3.80 7.36
C LEU A 282 -6.06 4.40 7.79
N ALA A 283 -6.07 5.40 8.68
CA ALA A 283 -4.85 5.94 9.26
C ALA A 283 -4.10 4.88 10.10
N THR A 284 -4.81 4.15 10.96
CA THR A 284 -4.23 3.06 11.75
C THR A 284 -3.64 1.98 10.86
N LEU A 285 -4.38 1.48 9.86
CA LEU A 285 -3.86 0.44 8.95
C LEU A 285 -2.65 0.94 8.15
N ARG A 286 -2.62 2.21 7.73
CA ARG A 286 -1.47 2.80 7.04
C ARG A 286 -0.24 2.92 7.95
N ASP A 287 -0.44 3.32 9.19
CA ASP A 287 0.66 3.54 10.15
C ASP A 287 1.12 2.25 10.84
N ALA A 288 0.26 1.23 10.95
CA ALA A 288 0.50 0.00 11.70
C ALA A 288 1.82 -0.71 11.35
N PRO A 289 2.20 -0.93 10.07
CA PRO A 289 3.43 -1.63 9.74
C PRO A 289 4.69 -0.94 10.28
N TRP A 290 4.64 0.39 10.41
CA TRP A 290 5.70 1.19 10.99
C TRP A 290 5.59 1.29 12.52
N ARG A 291 4.38 1.57 13.02
CA ARG A 291 4.10 1.76 14.45
C ARG A 291 4.46 0.52 15.27
N PHE A 292 4.21 -0.65 14.69
CA PHE A 292 4.50 -1.95 15.30
C PHE A 292 5.78 -2.57 14.76
N ALA A 293 6.69 -1.79 14.19
CA ALA A 293 7.96 -2.33 13.73
C ALA A 293 8.85 -2.75 14.92
N ARG A 294 9.43 -3.95 14.85
CA ARG A 294 10.51 -4.41 15.74
C ARG A 294 11.75 -4.67 14.89
N GLU A 295 12.90 -4.12 15.29
CA GLU A 295 14.15 -4.23 14.53
C GLU A 295 13.99 -3.80 13.07
N GLY A 296 13.26 -2.71 12.85
CA GLY A 296 13.00 -2.16 11.52
C GLY A 296 12.00 -2.97 10.68
N ARG A 297 11.46 -4.11 11.14
CA ARG A 297 10.50 -4.94 10.38
C ARG A 297 9.11 -4.88 10.99
N CYS A 298 8.07 -4.95 10.16
CA CYS A 298 6.70 -5.12 10.63
C CYS A 298 6.62 -6.36 11.54
N TRP A 299 6.18 -6.19 12.79
CA TRP A 299 6.15 -7.28 13.75
C TRP A 299 5.00 -8.26 13.50
N PHE A 300 3.89 -7.80 12.93
CA PHE A 300 2.76 -8.68 12.63
C PHE A 300 2.81 -9.20 11.19
N ASP A 301 2.25 -10.39 10.98
CA ASP A 301 2.10 -11.02 9.67
C ASP A 301 0.64 -11.21 9.24
N ARG A 302 -0.31 -10.77 10.07
CA ARG A 302 -1.75 -10.78 9.79
C ARG A 302 -2.47 -9.71 10.59
N VAL A 303 -3.63 -9.27 10.10
CA VAL A 303 -4.52 -8.35 10.81
C VAL A 303 -5.89 -8.98 10.99
N VAL A 304 -6.47 -8.82 12.19
CA VAL A 304 -7.88 -9.12 12.45
C VAL A 304 -8.57 -7.83 12.87
N ILE A 305 -9.65 -7.48 12.17
CA ILE A 305 -10.47 -6.30 12.45
C ILE A 305 -11.80 -6.79 13.02
N GLU A 306 -12.08 -6.51 14.29
CA GLU A 306 -13.41 -6.69 14.86
C GLU A 306 -14.26 -5.46 14.56
N THR A 307 -15.42 -5.67 13.93
CA THR A 307 -16.43 -4.63 13.72
C THR A 307 -17.39 -4.58 14.91
N THR A 308 -17.95 -3.40 15.17
CA THR A 308 -18.96 -3.27 16.23
C THR A 308 -20.19 -4.13 15.96
N GLY A 309 -20.92 -4.46 17.02
CA GLY A 309 -22.17 -5.22 16.95
C GLY A 309 -23.33 -4.54 16.20
N LEU A 310 -23.13 -3.32 15.71
CA LEU A 310 -24.10 -2.51 14.98
C LEU A 310 -23.51 -1.91 13.68
N ALA A 311 -22.23 -2.20 13.36
CA ALA A 311 -21.61 -1.70 12.13
C ALA A 311 -21.87 -2.64 10.96
N ASP A 312 -22.41 -2.07 9.88
CA ASP A 312 -22.30 -2.63 8.55
C ASP A 312 -20.80 -2.86 8.21
N PRO A 313 -20.36 -4.08 7.83
CA PRO A 313 -18.98 -4.32 7.42
C PRO A 313 -18.65 -3.69 6.05
N ALA A 314 -19.64 -3.36 5.22
CA ALA A 314 -19.41 -2.88 3.84
C ALA A 314 -18.48 -1.66 3.73
N PRO A 315 -18.56 -0.62 4.59
CA PRO A 315 -17.61 0.50 4.56
C PRO A 315 -16.16 0.09 4.84
N ILE A 316 -15.94 -0.88 5.72
CA ILE A 316 -14.61 -1.41 6.04
C ILE A 316 -14.08 -2.21 4.86
N LEU A 317 -14.92 -3.11 4.31
CA LEU A 317 -14.58 -3.90 3.14
C LEU A 317 -14.28 -3.02 1.93
N HIS A 318 -15.09 -2.01 1.68
CA HIS A 318 -14.88 -1.03 0.60
C HIS A 318 -13.53 -0.30 0.75
N THR A 319 -13.18 0.08 1.98
CA THR A 319 -11.88 0.73 2.27
C THR A 319 -10.72 -0.22 2.00
N LEU A 320 -10.81 -1.47 2.47
CA LEU A 320 -9.77 -2.49 2.24
C LEU A 320 -9.63 -2.87 0.76
N MET A 321 -10.73 -2.84 0.00
CA MET A 321 -10.77 -3.28 -1.40
C MET A 321 -10.52 -2.17 -2.42
N ARG A 322 -10.63 -0.89 -2.05
CA ARG A 322 -10.50 0.24 -2.99
C ARG A 322 -9.45 1.26 -2.61
N ASP A 323 -8.88 1.20 -1.41
CA ASP A 323 -7.81 2.11 -1.04
C ASP A 323 -6.47 1.64 -1.64
N HIS A 324 -6.00 2.35 -2.66
CA HIS A 324 -4.76 2.01 -3.37
C HIS A 324 -3.51 1.99 -2.49
N THR A 325 -3.52 2.65 -1.33
CA THR A 325 -2.40 2.54 -0.37
C THR A 325 -2.46 1.22 0.37
N LEU A 326 -3.64 0.84 0.88
CA LEU A 326 -3.84 -0.42 1.60
C LEU A 326 -3.67 -1.64 0.69
N GLU A 327 -4.09 -1.58 -0.58
CA GLU A 327 -3.89 -2.67 -1.56
C GLU A 327 -2.42 -3.07 -1.77
N THR A 328 -1.46 -2.19 -1.44
CA THR A 328 -0.03 -2.50 -1.55
C THR A 328 0.58 -3.13 -0.30
N ILE A 329 -0.15 -3.15 0.79
CA ILE A 329 0.32 -3.61 2.10
C ILE A 329 -0.51 -4.81 2.57
N TYR A 330 -1.80 -4.81 2.25
CA TYR A 330 -2.80 -5.73 2.78
C TYR A 330 -3.58 -6.42 1.66
N ARG A 331 -4.07 -7.63 1.94
CA ARG A 331 -5.14 -8.26 1.15
C ARG A 331 -6.30 -8.63 2.07
N LEU A 332 -7.53 -8.42 1.60
CA LEU A 332 -8.70 -8.98 2.27
C LEU A 332 -8.67 -10.51 2.11
N ASP A 333 -8.57 -11.22 3.23
CA ASP A 333 -8.44 -12.69 3.26
C ASP A 333 -9.76 -13.36 3.60
N SER A 334 -10.49 -12.83 4.59
CA SER A 334 -11.77 -13.41 5.02
C SER A 334 -12.71 -12.40 5.69
N VAL A 335 -14.01 -12.70 5.61
CA VAL A 335 -15.07 -12.03 6.38
C VAL A 335 -15.79 -13.10 7.19
N ILE A 336 -15.71 -13.01 8.51
CA ILE A 336 -16.20 -14.00 9.45
C ILE A 336 -17.39 -13.41 10.19
N ALA A 337 -18.59 -13.95 9.96
CA ALA A 337 -19.80 -13.54 10.66
C ALA A 337 -20.09 -14.48 11.83
N THR A 338 -20.25 -13.93 13.02
CA THR A 338 -20.72 -14.65 14.21
C THR A 338 -22.21 -14.44 14.38
N VAL A 339 -22.93 -15.51 14.74
CA VAL A 339 -24.39 -15.49 14.91
C VAL A 339 -24.74 -16.18 16.22
N ASP A 340 -25.55 -15.52 17.04
CA ASP A 340 -26.16 -16.14 18.22
C ASP A 340 -27.14 -17.22 17.76
N ALA A 341 -26.89 -18.49 18.09
CA ALA A 341 -27.73 -19.60 17.68
C ALA A 341 -29.15 -19.56 18.26
N VAL A 342 -29.36 -18.92 19.41
CA VAL A 342 -30.66 -18.81 20.07
C VAL A 342 -31.46 -17.64 19.48
N ASN A 343 -30.79 -16.50 19.29
CA ASN A 343 -31.46 -15.26 18.90
C ASN A 343 -31.35 -14.93 17.41
N GLY A 344 -30.50 -15.63 16.66
CA GLY A 344 -30.07 -15.27 15.31
C GLY A 344 -31.23 -15.06 14.33
N ALA A 345 -32.15 -16.02 14.24
CA ALA A 345 -33.31 -15.90 13.34
C ALA A 345 -34.16 -14.66 13.65
N ALA A 346 -34.43 -14.42 14.93
CA ALA A 346 -35.21 -13.26 15.36
C ALA A 346 -34.44 -11.94 15.22
N THR A 347 -33.11 -11.96 15.21
CA THR A 347 -32.27 -10.79 14.93
C THR A 347 -32.28 -10.47 13.44
N LEU A 348 -32.15 -11.49 12.57
CA LEU A 348 -32.23 -11.33 11.11
C LEU A 348 -33.58 -10.77 10.65
N GLU A 349 -34.68 -11.16 11.30
CA GLU A 349 -36.02 -10.64 10.99
C GLU A 349 -36.24 -9.19 11.45
N ARG A 350 -35.48 -8.72 12.46
CA ARG A 350 -35.70 -7.42 13.11
C ARG A 350 -34.75 -6.31 12.63
N GLN A 351 -33.61 -6.67 12.07
CA GLN A 351 -32.58 -5.72 11.64
C GLN A 351 -32.56 -5.71 10.11
N GLU A 352 -32.84 -4.56 9.48
CA GLU A 352 -32.84 -4.44 8.02
C GLU A 352 -31.44 -4.65 7.43
N GLU A 353 -30.40 -4.38 8.23
CA GLU A 353 -28.98 -4.55 7.90
C GLU A 353 -28.54 -6.02 7.77
N ALA A 354 -29.43 -6.97 8.07
CA ALA A 354 -29.19 -8.41 7.97
C ALA A 354 -29.41 -9.00 6.56
N VAL A 355 -29.94 -8.22 5.62
CA VAL A 355 -30.40 -8.67 4.29
C VAL A 355 -29.42 -8.33 3.17
#